data_AF-A0A8C9SCI9-F1
#
_entry.id   AF-A0A8C9SCI9-F1
#
_cell.length_a   1.000
_cell.length_b   1.000
_cell.length_c   1.000
_cell.angle_alpha   90.00
_cell.angle_beta   90.00
_cell.angle_gamma   90.00
#
_symmetry.space_group_name_H-M   'P 1'
#
loop_
_entity.id
_entity.type
_entity.pdbx_description
1 polymer ?
#
loop_
_entity_poly.entity_id
_entity_poly.type
_entity_poly.pdbx_seq_one_letter_code
_entity_poly.pdbx_strand_id
1 'polypeptide(L)'
;MDPRDESEWKTRPEDRIRQLTEENVQLRDKNEILLRKLGDVQDKVDQAAGLETNLSAKLISAEEEKLKISRDLVELQIKTNKLREQYEEETFQLKNKILLQESHLAELEMDRDRLQRDVRSAREYLQAAEKNHKDLVDEYITLKSNHLALTQEHERLGLRNAELLGLVQERPGRFQGDQGQASSETDRVKVRLLYCSTNLPCLILTFFGQLLGKQEETEEELDRIKKSYEEQQRRLEEKVVAMGKEQRENKAAIRNTQKKLAEQSVVSVTVFGKYSFILHMWCEHTLQFNSHKCLDPVQLFTSYELRWSFPPRLLRFRISTLLKGTAKKQMKKFVDSMLQDIRASYRSREEQLASATRAYKKRLQRVIREHEALLIAYRMQREQILALGEQGSDPGPPAGHFSLTEGSQQPDLSQELHRFWEDKASLDIQQHVLLFSSAELGNTRPGNWAKVTEKGWTDIRKELRAFTYSTLEALERERVQLIARASAAEGWVAELQEYVDKHLSRYKEEILRLRRLLALEGGRPHGAADPEPAALQPSEGVTGQEL
;
A
#
# COMPACT_ATOMS: atom_id res chain seq x y z
N MET A 1 84.26 58.95 -83.96
CA MET A 1 85.35 58.63 -84.90
C MET A 1 85.48 57.13 -84.96
N ASP A 2 84.61 56.48 -85.74
CA ASP A 2 84.90 55.22 -86.41
C ASP A 2 83.98 55.19 -87.66
N PRO A 3 84.51 55.14 -88.89
CA PRO A 3 83.74 55.36 -90.11
C PRO A 3 83.52 54.05 -90.87
N ARG A 4 82.53 53.24 -90.47
CA ARG A 4 81.99 52.06 -91.18
C ARG A 4 80.58 51.89 -90.62
N ASP A 5 79.46 51.99 -91.33
CA ASP A 5 79.13 51.56 -92.67
C ASP A 5 78.19 52.60 -93.35
N GLU A 6 78.72 53.38 -94.30
CA GLU A 6 77.89 54.15 -95.25
C GLU A 6 77.33 53.25 -96.39
N SER A 7 77.36 51.93 -96.21
CA SER A 7 76.89 50.93 -97.17
C SER A 7 75.49 50.38 -96.88
N GLU A 8 74.83 50.76 -95.78
CA GLU A 8 73.48 50.26 -95.46
C GLU A 8 72.33 51.11 -96.04
N TRP A 9 72.59 52.31 -96.56
CA TRP A 9 71.52 53.27 -96.88
C TRP A 9 71.11 53.28 -98.36
N LYS A 10 71.64 52.33 -99.15
CA LYS A 10 71.16 52.01 -100.50
C LYS A 10 70.42 50.68 -100.56
N THR A 11 69.78 50.25 -99.47
CA THR A 11 68.56 49.45 -99.67
C THR A 11 67.55 50.36 -100.33
N ARG A 12 67.05 49.97 -101.52
CA ARG A 12 65.95 50.71 -102.15
C ARG A 12 64.84 50.84 -101.11
N PRO A 13 64.06 51.93 -101.08
CA PRO A 13 62.90 52.03 -100.19
C PRO A 13 62.01 50.77 -100.28
N GLU A 14 61.98 50.12 -101.44
CA GLU A 14 61.39 48.80 -101.68
C GLU A 14 61.96 47.66 -100.82
N ASP A 15 63.28 47.58 -100.62
CA ASP A 15 63.93 46.54 -99.81
C ASP A 15 63.70 46.75 -98.31
N ARG A 16 63.64 48.02 -97.86
CA ARG A 16 63.27 48.36 -96.47
C ARG A 16 61.80 48.05 -96.20
N ILE A 17 60.92 48.32 -97.16
CA ILE A 17 59.51 47.92 -97.10
C ILE A 17 59.39 46.39 -97.03
N ARG A 18 60.17 45.65 -97.82
CA ARG A 18 60.22 44.18 -97.78
C ARG A 18 60.64 43.64 -96.41
N GLN A 19 61.73 44.16 -95.83
CA GLN A 19 62.14 43.77 -94.46
C GLN A 19 61.06 44.05 -93.42
N LEU A 20 60.43 45.24 -93.47
CA LEU A 20 59.36 45.59 -92.54
C LEU A 20 58.10 44.74 -92.75
N THR A 21 57.81 44.30 -93.97
CA THR A 21 56.72 43.34 -94.23
C THR A 21 57.05 41.95 -93.70
N GLU A 22 58.27 41.46 -93.90
CA GLU A 22 58.73 40.18 -93.36
C GLU A 22 58.67 40.18 -91.82
N GLU A 23 59.14 41.26 -91.20
CA GLU A 23 59.13 41.44 -89.75
C GLU A 23 57.70 41.56 -89.21
N ASN A 24 56.79 42.26 -89.92
CA ASN A 24 55.37 42.27 -89.58
C ASN A 24 54.73 40.88 -89.66
N VAL A 25 55.09 40.07 -90.65
CA VAL A 25 54.61 38.68 -90.77
C VAL A 25 55.10 37.85 -89.59
N GLN A 26 56.41 37.92 -89.26
CA GLN A 26 56.96 37.22 -88.10
C GLN A 26 56.34 37.67 -86.77
N LEU A 27 56.06 38.97 -86.61
CA LEU A 27 55.38 39.49 -85.44
C LEU A 27 53.93 39.01 -85.35
N ARG A 28 53.23 38.89 -86.49
CA ARG A 28 51.89 38.29 -86.55
C ARG A 28 51.92 36.83 -86.13
N ASP A 29 52.84 36.04 -86.67
CA ASP A 29 52.98 34.62 -86.32
C ASP A 29 53.31 34.43 -84.83
N LYS A 30 54.23 35.25 -84.30
CA LYS A 30 54.55 35.25 -82.86
C LYS A 30 53.35 35.65 -82.00
N ASN A 31 52.59 36.68 -82.39
CA ASN A 31 51.37 37.07 -81.70
C ASN A 31 50.32 35.95 -81.74
N GLU A 32 50.17 35.26 -82.86
CA GLU A 32 49.22 34.16 -82.99
C GLU A 32 49.60 32.97 -82.09
N ILE A 33 50.89 32.67 -81.95
CA ILE A 33 51.39 31.67 -80.99
C ILE A 33 51.16 32.13 -79.54
N LEU A 34 51.39 33.40 -79.24
CA LEU A 34 51.14 33.96 -77.90
C LEU A 34 49.66 33.94 -77.55
N LEU A 35 48.76 34.24 -78.50
CA LEU A 35 47.31 34.14 -78.31
C LEU A 35 46.88 32.70 -78.05
N ARG A 36 47.43 31.72 -78.77
CA ARG A 36 47.18 30.29 -78.50
C ARG A 36 47.63 29.89 -77.09
N LYS A 37 48.85 30.27 -76.69
CA LYS A 37 49.36 30.00 -75.33
C LYS A 37 48.54 30.70 -74.25
N LEU A 38 48.07 31.92 -74.51
CA LEU A 38 47.18 32.64 -73.60
C LEU A 38 45.84 31.90 -73.44
N GLY A 39 45.29 31.37 -74.53
CA GLY A 39 44.12 30.47 -74.52
C GLY A 39 44.37 29.22 -73.68
N ASP A 40 45.49 28.52 -73.89
CA ASP A 40 45.84 27.31 -73.11
C ASP A 40 45.98 27.61 -71.60
N VAL A 41 46.50 28.80 -71.25
CA VAL A 41 46.61 29.25 -69.86
C VAL A 41 45.23 29.60 -69.30
N GLN A 42 44.39 30.29 -70.07
CA GLN A 42 43.01 30.61 -69.71
C GLN A 42 42.21 29.32 -69.44
N ASP A 43 42.28 28.33 -70.34
CA ASP A 43 41.60 27.04 -70.19
C ASP A 43 42.06 26.29 -68.94
N LYS A 44 43.35 26.35 -68.60
CA LYS A 44 43.88 25.75 -67.36
C LYS A 44 43.41 26.48 -66.11
N VAL A 45 43.31 27.81 -66.16
CA VAL A 45 42.76 28.63 -65.07
C VAL A 45 41.28 28.31 -64.87
N ASP A 46 40.52 28.20 -65.96
CA ASP A 46 39.09 27.87 -65.91
C ASP A 46 38.88 26.43 -65.40
N GLN A 47 39.72 25.47 -65.80
CA GLN A 47 39.72 24.11 -65.24
C GLN A 47 40.09 24.11 -63.75
N ALA A 48 41.11 24.86 -63.35
CA ALA A 48 41.50 24.97 -61.94
C ALA A 48 40.37 25.57 -61.08
N ALA A 49 39.72 26.63 -61.54
CA ALA A 49 38.55 27.22 -60.88
C ALA A 49 37.37 26.23 -60.81
N GLY A 50 37.16 25.43 -61.86
CA GLY A 50 36.19 24.34 -61.88
C GLY A 50 36.51 23.25 -60.84
N LEU A 51 37.78 22.90 -60.65
CA LEU A 51 38.19 21.93 -59.63
C LEU A 51 38.06 22.50 -58.21
N GLU A 52 38.43 23.75 -57.96
CA GLU A 52 38.25 24.41 -56.66
C GLU A 52 36.78 24.51 -56.25
N THR A 53 35.89 24.87 -57.18
CA THR A 53 34.44 24.91 -56.93
C THR A 53 33.86 23.53 -56.67
N ASN A 54 34.31 22.50 -57.39
CA ASN A 54 33.89 21.11 -57.12
C ASN A 54 34.42 20.58 -55.78
N LEU A 55 35.66 20.90 -55.40
CA LEU A 55 36.24 20.50 -54.12
C LEU A 55 35.54 21.19 -52.95
N SER A 56 35.28 22.49 -53.05
CA SER A 56 34.52 23.22 -52.03
C SER A 56 33.09 22.69 -51.88
N ALA A 57 32.40 22.38 -52.99
CA ALA A 57 31.07 21.76 -52.94
C ALA A 57 31.09 20.39 -52.22
N LYS A 58 32.07 19.53 -52.50
CA LYS A 58 32.23 18.24 -51.82
C LYS A 58 32.56 18.39 -50.34
N LEU A 59 33.36 19.39 -49.96
CA LEU A 59 33.67 19.68 -48.57
C LEU A 59 32.41 20.10 -47.80
N ILE A 60 31.61 21.00 -48.38
CA ILE A 60 30.34 21.44 -47.80
C ILE A 60 29.39 20.25 -47.59
N SER A 61 29.21 19.39 -48.61
CA SER A 61 28.34 18.20 -48.45
C SER A 61 28.85 17.23 -47.38
N ALA A 62 30.17 17.05 -47.27
CA ALA A 62 30.75 16.20 -46.23
C ALA A 62 30.57 16.80 -44.82
N GLU A 63 30.67 18.12 -44.67
CA GLU A 63 30.38 18.82 -43.41
C GLU A 63 28.88 18.73 -43.05
N GLU A 64 27.98 18.89 -44.02
CA GLU A 64 26.54 18.71 -43.81
C GLU A 64 26.19 17.30 -43.36
N GLU A 65 26.76 16.27 -43.98
CA GLU A 65 26.57 14.87 -43.58
C GLU A 65 27.13 14.61 -42.17
N LYS A 66 28.32 15.13 -41.85
CA LYS A 66 28.90 15.03 -40.50
C LYS A 66 27.99 15.70 -39.46
N LEU A 67 27.45 16.88 -39.75
CA LEU A 67 26.52 17.58 -38.87
C LEU A 67 25.23 16.77 -38.70
N LYS A 68 24.70 16.18 -39.77
CA LYS A 68 23.51 15.32 -39.73
C LYS A 68 23.74 14.09 -38.85
N ILE A 69 24.86 13.38 -39.02
CA ILE A 69 25.22 12.24 -38.16
C ILE A 69 25.38 12.67 -36.70
N SER A 70 26.03 13.81 -36.44
CA SER A 70 26.22 14.31 -35.07
C SER A 70 24.88 14.66 -34.40
N ARG A 71 23.93 15.25 -35.14
CA ARG A 71 22.58 15.53 -34.67
C ARG A 71 21.84 14.22 -34.36
N ASP A 72 21.86 13.27 -35.29
CA ASP A 72 21.15 12.00 -35.13
C ASP A 72 21.73 11.20 -33.95
N LEU A 73 23.04 11.28 -33.69
CA LEU A 73 23.68 10.69 -32.50
C LEU A 73 23.17 11.34 -31.20
N VAL A 74 23.09 12.67 -31.14
CA VAL A 74 22.54 13.38 -29.97
C VAL A 74 21.07 13.04 -29.78
N GLU A 75 20.27 12.95 -30.85
CA GLU A 75 18.88 12.52 -30.77
C GLU A 75 18.73 11.10 -30.22
N LEU A 76 19.59 10.16 -30.66
CA LEU A 76 19.62 8.81 -30.12
C LEU A 76 20.01 8.79 -28.64
N GLN A 77 20.99 9.61 -28.22
CA GLN A 77 21.35 9.74 -26.80
C GLN A 77 20.19 10.29 -25.96
N ILE A 78 19.47 11.30 -26.47
CA ILE A 78 18.28 11.84 -25.80
C ILE A 78 17.18 10.77 -25.71
N LYS A 79 16.92 10.02 -26.79
CA LYS A 79 15.93 8.93 -26.79
C LYS A 79 16.32 7.83 -25.80
N THR A 80 17.59 7.45 -25.75
CA THR A 80 18.12 6.45 -24.81
C THR A 80 17.97 6.92 -23.36
N ASN A 81 18.30 8.18 -23.06
CA ASN A 81 18.10 8.74 -21.73
C ASN A 81 16.63 8.80 -21.33
N LYS A 82 15.73 9.19 -22.25
CA LYS A 82 14.28 9.17 -22.00
C LYS A 82 13.75 7.78 -21.69
N LEU A 83 14.20 6.76 -22.44
CA LEU A 83 13.83 5.37 -22.15
C LEU A 83 14.35 4.95 -20.78
N ARG A 84 15.60 5.31 -20.43
CA ARG A 84 16.16 5.03 -19.10
C ARG A 84 15.35 5.68 -17.98
N GLU A 85 14.96 6.95 -18.13
CA GLU A 85 14.11 7.66 -17.17
C GLU A 85 12.76 6.96 -16.98
N GLN A 86 12.13 6.52 -18.08
CA GLN A 86 10.88 5.74 -18.02
C GLN A 86 11.07 4.42 -17.26
N TYR A 87 12.15 3.68 -17.54
CA TYR A 87 12.44 2.45 -16.81
C TYR A 87 12.67 2.70 -15.32
N GLU A 88 13.37 3.77 -14.96
CA GLU A 88 13.60 4.15 -13.57
C GLU A 88 12.28 4.52 -12.86
N GLU A 89 11.40 5.25 -13.54
CA GLU A 89 10.06 5.60 -13.03
C GLU A 89 9.18 4.36 -12.83
N GLU A 90 9.09 3.48 -13.82
CA GLU A 90 8.36 2.20 -13.71
C GLU A 90 8.93 1.34 -12.58
N THR A 91 10.26 1.26 -12.47
CA THR A 91 10.92 0.52 -11.39
C THR A 91 10.55 1.09 -10.02
N PHE A 92 10.49 2.41 -9.89
CA PHE A 92 10.08 3.07 -8.65
C PHE A 92 8.60 2.81 -8.33
N GLN A 93 7.71 2.91 -9.32
CA GLN A 93 6.29 2.60 -9.15
C GLN A 93 6.06 1.13 -8.75
N LEU A 94 6.78 0.19 -9.37
CA LEU A 94 6.72 -1.23 -9.04
C LEU A 94 7.23 -1.49 -7.63
N LYS A 95 8.35 -0.89 -7.22
CA LYS A 95 8.86 -0.99 -5.84
C LYS A 95 7.83 -0.49 -4.82
N ASN A 96 7.17 0.64 -5.09
CA ASN A 96 6.12 1.14 -4.20
C ASN A 96 4.93 0.18 -4.11
N LYS A 97 4.50 -0.41 -5.23
CA LYS A 97 3.43 -1.42 -5.23
C LYS A 97 3.83 -2.67 -4.43
N ILE A 98 5.06 -3.14 -4.59
CA ILE A 98 5.60 -4.27 -3.82
C ILE A 98 5.58 -3.94 -2.32
N LEU A 99 6.09 -2.78 -1.91
CA LEU A 99 6.10 -2.37 -0.50
C LEU A 99 4.68 -2.27 0.09
N LEU A 100 3.72 -1.75 -0.66
CA LEU A 100 2.31 -1.70 -0.24
C LEU A 100 1.73 -3.10 -0.08
N GLN A 101 2.02 -4.01 -1.01
CA GLN A 101 1.57 -5.40 -0.95
C GLN A 101 2.23 -6.15 0.22
N GLU A 102 3.53 -5.94 0.46
CA GLU A 102 4.25 -6.50 1.61
C GLU A 102 3.66 -6.02 2.95
N SER A 103 3.33 -4.72 3.05
CA SER A 103 2.64 -4.18 4.22
C SER A 103 1.29 -4.85 4.44
N HIS A 104 0.50 -5.02 3.37
CA HIS A 104 -0.82 -5.66 3.47
C HIS A 104 -0.70 -7.16 3.81
N LEU A 105 0.29 -7.86 3.26
CA LEU A 105 0.57 -9.25 3.62
C LEU A 105 0.94 -9.38 5.11
N ALA A 106 1.77 -8.48 5.63
CA ALA A 106 2.13 -8.48 7.05
C ALA A 106 0.90 -8.25 7.96
N GLU A 107 -0.02 -7.36 7.58
CA GLU A 107 -1.29 -7.16 8.30
C GLU A 107 -2.14 -8.44 8.29
N LEU A 108 -2.30 -9.08 7.13
CA LEU A 108 -3.05 -10.33 7.00
C LEU A 108 -2.41 -11.48 7.80
N GLU A 109 -1.09 -11.56 7.86
CA GLU A 109 -0.37 -12.54 8.69
C GLU A 109 -0.62 -12.30 10.18
N MET A 110 -0.60 -11.04 10.63
CA MET A 110 -0.94 -10.69 12.01
C MET A 110 -2.38 -11.09 12.37
N ASP A 111 -3.33 -10.86 11.47
CA ASP A 111 -4.73 -11.21 11.68
C ASP A 111 -4.95 -12.73 11.63
N ARG A 112 -4.28 -13.46 10.73
CA ARG A 112 -4.25 -14.92 10.75
C ARG A 112 -3.76 -15.45 12.10
N ASP A 113 -2.66 -14.90 12.60
CA ASP A 113 -2.08 -15.34 13.88
C ASP A 113 -2.98 -15.00 15.08
N ARG A 114 -3.74 -13.89 15.00
CA ARG A 114 -4.80 -13.54 15.97
C ARG A 114 -5.92 -14.57 15.95
N LEU A 115 -6.50 -14.82 14.79
CA LEU A 115 -7.57 -15.80 14.63
C LEU A 115 -7.11 -17.21 15.05
N GLN A 116 -5.86 -17.59 14.76
CA GLN A 116 -5.30 -18.86 15.23
C GLN A 116 -5.18 -18.93 16.76
N ARG A 117 -4.92 -17.81 17.45
CA ARG A 117 -4.93 -17.77 18.92
C ARG A 117 -6.36 -17.90 19.45
N ASP A 118 -7.32 -17.24 18.84
CA ASP A 118 -8.74 -17.31 19.25
C ASP A 118 -9.34 -18.69 19.01
N VAL A 119 -9.00 -19.34 17.89
CA VAL A 119 -9.40 -20.72 17.62
C VAL A 119 -8.79 -21.68 18.64
N ARG A 120 -7.53 -21.48 19.04
CA ARG A 120 -6.89 -22.31 20.07
C ARG A 120 -7.58 -22.14 21.42
N SER A 121 -7.82 -20.91 21.86
CA SER A 121 -8.51 -20.66 23.13
C SER A 121 -9.94 -21.23 23.12
N ALA A 122 -10.69 -21.03 22.05
CA ALA A 122 -12.03 -21.61 21.90
C ALA A 122 -12.02 -23.14 21.95
N ARG A 123 -11.03 -23.79 21.33
CA ARG A 123 -10.84 -25.25 21.41
C ARG A 123 -10.53 -25.72 22.84
N GLU A 124 -9.69 -24.99 23.56
CA GLU A 124 -9.39 -25.30 24.97
C GLU A 124 -10.64 -25.18 25.85
N TYR A 125 -11.44 -24.12 25.66
CA TYR A 125 -12.73 -23.96 26.35
C TYR A 125 -13.71 -25.09 26.03
N LEU A 126 -13.82 -25.48 24.75
CA LEU A 126 -14.66 -26.60 24.33
C LEU A 126 -14.21 -27.90 25.01
N GLN A 127 -12.91 -28.21 24.98
CA GLN A 127 -12.36 -29.41 25.61
C GLN A 127 -12.61 -29.43 27.13
N ALA A 128 -12.51 -28.28 27.80
CA ALA A 128 -12.84 -28.16 29.22
C ALA A 128 -14.33 -28.42 29.48
N ALA A 129 -15.22 -27.85 28.66
CA ALA A 129 -16.66 -28.08 28.77
C ALA A 129 -17.05 -29.55 28.50
N GLU A 130 -16.40 -30.20 27.52
CA GLU A 130 -16.59 -31.62 27.23
C GLU A 130 -16.16 -32.53 28.39
N LYS A 131 -15.04 -32.19 29.07
CA LYS A 131 -14.61 -32.91 30.27
C LYS A 131 -15.63 -32.75 31.40
N ASN A 132 -16.05 -31.52 31.69
CA ASN A 132 -17.07 -31.26 32.70
C ASN A 132 -18.39 -31.99 32.41
N HIS A 133 -18.78 -32.08 31.13
CA HIS A 133 -19.97 -32.84 30.74
C HIS A 133 -19.82 -34.34 31.00
N LYS A 134 -18.65 -34.92 30.69
CA LYS A 134 -18.36 -36.33 30.98
C LYS A 134 -18.40 -36.60 32.48
N ASP A 135 -17.76 -35.75 33.28
CA ASP A 135 -17.76 -35.85 34.74
C ASP A 135 -19.20 -35.80 35.31
N LEU A 136 -20.03 -34.88 34.80
CA LEU A 136 -21.44 -34.76 35.20
C LEU A 136 -22.27 -35.98 34.79
N VAL A 137 -21.99 -36.57 33.63
CA VAL A 137 -22.64 -37.81 33.19
C VAL A 137 -22.26 -38.96 34.11
N ASP A 138 -20.99 -39.08 34.48
CA ASP A 138 -20.52 -40.10 35.42
C ASP A 138 -21.16 -39.92 36.80
N GLU A 139 -21.22 -38.70 37.32
CA GLU A 139 -21.94 -38.36 38.55
C GLU A 139 -23.43 -38.75 38.46
N TYR A 140 -24.11 -38.44 37.36
CA TYR A 140 -25.50 -38.82 37.14
C TYR A 140 -25.70 -40.35 37.13
N ILE A 141 -24.78 -41.09 36.52
CA ILE A 141 -24.82 -42.56 36.51
C ILE A 141 -24.67 -43.11 37.93
N THR A 142 -23.73 -42.60 38.72
CA THR A 142 -23.55 -43.01 40.13
C THR A 142 -24.76 -42.65 41.01
N LEU A 143 -25.35 -41.47 40.79
CA LEU A 143 -26.54 -41.05 41.51
C LEU A 143 -27.74 -41.94 41.16
N LYS A 144 -27.89 -42.29 39.88
CA LYS A 144 -28.95 -43.18 39.40
C LYS A 144 -28.80 -44.59 39.99
N SER A 145 -27.58 -45.14 40.08
CA SER A 145 -27.37 -46.45 40.70
C SER A 145 -27.65 -46.42 42.21
N ASN A 146 -27.27 -45.35 42.91
CA ASN A 146 -27.59 -45.14 44.33
C ASN A 146 -29.10 -45.07 44.57
N HIS A 147 -29.84 -44.32 43.74
CA HIS A 147 -31.30 -44.27 43.83
C HIS A 147 -31.93 -45.65 43.57
N LEU A 148 -31.44 -46.40 42.59
CA LEU A 148 -31.91 -47.75 42.30
C LEU A 148 -31.71 -48.67 43.51
N ALA A 149 -30.55 -48.62 44.15
CA ALA A 149 -30.25 -49.39 45.36
C ALA A 149 -31.16 -49.00 46.53
N LEU A 150 -31.39 -47.70 46.75
CA LEU A 150 -32.30 -47.22 47.79
C LEU A 150 -33.75 -47.68 47.57
N THR A 151 -34.22 -47.69 46.32
CA THR A 151 -35.55 -48.21 45.99
C THR A 151 -35.66 -49.70 46.31
N GLN A 152 -34.64 -50.50 45.95
CA GLN A 152 -34.60 -51.92 46.29
C GLN A 152 -34.60 -52.17 47.81
N GLU A 153 -33.88 -51.36 48.59
CA GLU A 153 -33.91 -51.44 50.06
C GLU A 153 -35.28 -51.04 50.63
N HIS A 154 -35.93 -50.00 50.08
CA HIS A 154 -37.29 -49.63 50.47
C HIS A 154 -38.29 -50.75 50.18
N GLU A 155 -38.20 -51.41 49.03
CA GLU A 155 -39.03 -52.57 48.69
C GLU A 155 -38.78 -53.73 49.67
N ARG A 156 -37.52 -54.04 50.00
CA ARG A 156 -37.18 -55.07 51.00
C ARG A 156 -37.75 -54.76 52.39
N LEU A 157 -37.63 -53.51 52.84
CA LEU A 157 -38.22 -53.07 54.11
C LEU A 157 -39.75 -53.10 54.07
N GLY A 158 -40.36 -52.76 52.93
CA GLY A 158 -41.80 -52.89 52.72
C GLY A 158 -42.28 -54.33 52.87
N LEU A 159 -41.56 -55.29 52.29
CA LEU A 159 -41.83 -56.73 52.44
C LEU A 159 -41.68 -57.19 53.89
N ARG A 160 -40.59 -56.83 54.58
CA ARG A 160 -40.38 -57.14 56.01
C ARG A 160 -41.47 -56.55 56.91
N ASN A 161 -41.88 -55.31 56.65
CA ASN A 161 -42.95 -54.67 57.41
C ASN A 161 -44.31 -55.35 57.16
N ALA A 162 -44.57 -55.82 55.94
CA ALA A 162 -45.77 -56.60 55.64
C ALA A 162 -45.77 -57.96 56.36
N GLU A 163 -44.63 -58.65 56.43
CA GLU A 163 -44.46 -59.89 57.20
C GLU A 163 -44.70 -59.65 58.70
N LEU A 164 -44.13 -58.59 59.27
CA LEU A 164 -44.35 -58.22 60.68
C LEU A 164 -45.81 -57.85 60.97
N LEU A 165 -46.48 -57.15 60.05
CA LEU A 165 -47.91 -56.85 60.16
C LEU A 165 -48.76 -58.13 60.10
N GLY A 166 -48.39 -59.11 59.29
CA GLY A 166 -49.02 -60.43 59.28
C GLY A 166 -48.88 -61.15 60.61
N LEU A 167 -47.67 -61.16 61.20
CA LEU A 167 -47.40 -61.78 62.51
C LEU A 167 -48.13 -61.08 63.68
N VAL A 168 -48.34 -59.76 63.59
CA VAL A 168 -49.11 -59.00 64.59
C VAL A 168 -50.61 -59.27 64.45
N GLN A 169 -51.12 -59.48 63.22
CA GLN A 169 -52.51 -59.89 63.00
C GLN A 169 -52.78 -61.33 63.45
N GLU A 170 -51.78 -62.22 63.47
CA GLU A 170 -51.91 -63.61 63.93
C GLU A 170 -51.89 -63.80 65.47
N ARG A 171 -51.68 -62.76 66.28
CA ARG A 171 -51.73 -62.87 67.76
C ARG A 171 -52.57 -61.77 68.45
N PRO A 172 -53.89 -61.95 68.57
CA PRO A 172 -54.68 -61.16 69.50
C PRO A 172 -54.74 -61.88 70.86
N GLY A 173 -54.09 -61.31 71.86
CA GLY A 173 -54.35 -61.62 73.27
C GLY A 173 -53.32 -62.52 73.94
N ARG A 174 -52.47 -61.89 74.75
CA ARG A 174 -51.99 -62.36 76.06
C ARG A 174 -50.99 -61.35 76.58
N PHE A 175 -51.41 -60.46 77.48
CA PHE A 175 -50.57 -59.96 78.59
C PHE A 175 -51.51 -59.37 79.65
N GLN A 176 -52.03 -60.24 80.52
CA GLN A 176 -52.70 -59.86 81.75
C GLN A 176 -52.12 -60.70 82.89
N GLY A 177 -51.60 -60.00 83.90
CA GLY A 177 -51.45 -60.44 85.29
C GLY A 177 -50.69 -61.74 85.56
N ASP A 178 -49.43 -61.64 85.95
CA ASP A 178 -48.82 -62.66 86.80
C ASP A 178 -47.96 -62.00 87.90
N GLN A 179 -48.65 -61.49 88.94
CA GLN A 179 -48.05 -60.93 90.16
C GLN A 179 -47.52 -62.00 91.13
N GLY A 180 -47.45 -63.28 90.70
CA GLY A 180 -46.97 -64.40 91.51
C GLY A 180 -45.48 -64.75 91.35
N GLN A 181 -44.77 -64.16 90.38
CA GLN A 181 -43.36 -64.51 90.08
C GLN A 181 -42.31 -63.67 90.82
N ALA A 182 -42.72 -62.53 91.42
CA ALA A 182 -41.81 -61.57 92.05
C ALA A 182 -41.02 -62.15 93.25
N SER A 183 -41.52 -63.18 93.92
CA SER A 183 -40.84 -63.77 95.09
C SER A 183 -39.80 -64.83 94.73
N SER A 184 -39.83 -65.43 93.53
CA SER A 184 -38.74 -66.33 93.06
C SER A 184 -37.72 -65.56 92.21
N GLU A 185 -38.15 -64.45 91.59
CA GLU A 185 -37.25 -63.53 90.88
C GLU A 185 -36.35 -62.78 91.84
N THR A 186 -36.78 -62.39 93.04
CA THR A 186 -35.90 -61.70 94.00
C THR A 186 -34.72 -62.56 94.47
N ASP A 187 -34.87 -63.89 94.56
CA ASP A 187 -33.77 -64.78 94.92
C ASP A 187 -32.90 -65.18 93.71
N ARG A 188 -33.47 -65.26 92.49
CA ARG A 188 -32.68 -65.35 91.25
C ARG A 188 -31.91 -64.06 90.93
N VAL A 189 -32.49 -62.90 91.25
CA VAL A 189 -31.90 -61.58 91.09
C VAL A 189 -30.81 -61.36 92.13
N LYS A 190 -30.92 -61.90 93.36
CA LYS A 190 -29.80 -61.92 94.33
C LYS A 190 -28.61 -62.78 93.84
N VAL A 191 -28.86 -63.96 93.27
CA VAL A 191 -27.80 -64.81 92.71
C VAL A 191 -27.17 -64.16 91.46
N ARG A 192 -27.97 -63.50 90.63
CA ARG A 192 -27.49 -62.76 89.46
C ARG A 192 -26.80 -61.44 89.82
N LEU A 193 -27.19 -60.79 90.92
CA LEU A 193 -26.48 -59.64 91.51
C LEU A 193 -25.14 -60.05 92.09
N LEU A 194 -25.03 -61.22 92.73
CA LEU A 194 -23.75 -61.77 93.17
C LEU A 194 -22.83 -62.13 91.99
N TYR A 195 -23.37 -62.72 90.92
CA TYR A 195 -22.63 -62.99 89.68
C TYR A 195 -22.24 -61.71 88.91
N CYS A 196 -23.08 -60.67 88.93
CA CYS A 196 -22.77 -59.36 88.36
C CYS A 196 -21.81 -58.55 89.25
N SER A 197 -21.80 -58.73 90.57
CA SER A 197 -20.90 -58.03 91.49
C SER A 197 -19.46 -58.53 91.39
N THR A 198 -19.24 -59.81 91.08
CA THR A 198 -17.89 -60.37 90.85
C THR A 198 -17.38 -60.13 89.42
N ASN A 199 -18.27 -59.92 88.44
CA ASN A 199 -17.92 -59.65 87.04
C ASN A 199 -18.01 -58.17 86.63
N LEU A 200 -18.42 -57.28 87.55
CA LEU A 200 -18.45 -55.83 87.34
C LEU A 200 -17.08 -55.27 86.88
N PRO A 201 -15.93 -55.70 87.45
CA PRO A 201 -14.62 -55.21 87.01
C PRO A 201 -14.30 -55.62 85.56
N CYS A 202 -14.68 -56.83 85.13
CA CYS A 202 -14.40 -57.33 83.78
C CYS A 202 -15.30 -56.69 82.72
N LEU A 203 -16.60 -56.53 83.01
CA LEU A 203 -17.53 -55.85 82.10
C LEU A 203 -17.17 -54.37 81.93
N ILE A 204 -16.81 -53.69 83.02
CA ILE A 204 -16.32 -52.31 82.99
C ILE A 204 -15.02 -52.23 82.18
N LEU A 205 -14.04 -53.13 82.37
CA LEU A 205 -12.82 -53.15 81.56
C LEU A 205 -13.10 -53.38 80.06
N THR A 206 -14.01 -54.29 79.71
CA THR A 206 -14.35 -54.53 78.30
C THR A 206 -15.11 -53.36 77.68
N PHE A 207 -16.00 -52.71 78.42
CA PHE A 207 -16.74 -51.54 77.94
C PHE A 207 -15.83 -50.31 77.85
N PHE A 208 -14.96 -50.09 78.84
CA PHE A 208 -13.92 -49.06 78.80
C PHE A 208 -12.94 -49.31 77.67
N GLY A 209 -12.52 -50.56 77.43
CA GLY A 209 -11.66 -50.92 76.30
C GLY A 209 -12.31 -50.69 74.94
N GLN A 210 -13.60 -51.00 74.78
CA GLN A 210 -14.35 -50.69 73.56
C GLN A 210 -14.63 -49.18 73.39
N LEU A 211 -14.81 -48.44 74.49
CA LEU A 211 -15.01 -46.99 74.46
C LEU A 211 -13.69 -46.26 74.16
N LEU A 212 -12.58 -46.70 74.76
CA LEU A 212 -11.23 -46.21 74.48
C LEU A 212 -10.82 -46.53 73.04
N GLY A 213 -11.09 -47.76 72.55
CA GLY A 213 -10.83 -48.10 71.14
C GLY A 213 -11.62 -47.24 70.15
N LYS A 214 -12.90 -46.96 70.43
CA LYS A 214 -13.69 -46.03 69.61
C LYS A 214 -13.22 -44.58 69.73
N GLN A 215 -12.73 -44.17 70.90
CA GLN A 215 -12.12 -42.85 71.10
C GLN A 215 -10.83 -42.73 70.27
N GLU A 216 -9.96 -43.74 70.32
CA GLU A 216 -8.72 -43.82 69.53
C GLU A 216 -9.03 -43.83 68.02
N GLU A 217 -10.03 -44.61 67.57
CA GLU A 217 -10.48 -44.60 66.17
C GLU A 217 -10.98 -43.21 65.73
N THR A 218 -11.75 -42.52 66.57
CA THR A 218 -12.20 -41.14 66.25
C THR A 218 -11.05 -40.13 66.29
N GLU A 219 -10.06 -40.31 67.17
CA GLU A 219 -8.85 -39.48 67.21
C GLU A 219 -8.00 -39.68 65.96
N GLU A 220 -7.84 -40.94 65.50
CA GLU A 220 -7.16 -41.24 64.26
C GLU A 220 -7.88 -40.66 63.04
N GLU A 221 -9.21 -40.76 62.97
CA GLU A 221 -10.00 -40.16 61.91
C GLU A 221 -9.90 -38.63 61.91
N LEU A 222 -9.96 -38.00 63.08
CA LEU A 222 -9.76 -36.56 63.23
C LEU A 222 -8.35 -36.14 62.78
N ASP A 223 -7.33 -36.93 63.09
CA ASP A 223 -5.95 -36.64 62.68
C ASP A 223 -5.73 -36.87 61.18
N ARG A 224 -6.39 -37.86 60.57
CA ARG A 224 -6.43 -38.03 59.11
C ARG A 224 -7.09 -36.82 58.44
N ILE A 225 -8.22 -36.36 58.99
CA ILE A 225 -8.93 -35.17 58.50
C ILE A 225 -8.05 -33.92 58.62
N LYS A 226 -7.42 -33.67 59.79
CA LYS A 226 -6.49 -32.54 59.98
C LYS A 226 -5.35 -32.55 58.98
N LYS A 227 -4.67 -33.70 58.78
CA LYS A 227 -3.57 -33.83 57.81
C LYS A 227 -4.04 -33.53 56.39
N SER A 228 -5.23 -34.00 56.00
CA SER A 228 -5.79 -33.69 54.68
C SER A 228 -6.11 -32.21 54.50
N TYR A 229 -6.60 -31.53 55.53
CA TYR A 229 -6.81 -30.08 55.51
C TYR A 229 -5.49 -29.31 55.46
N GLU A 230 -4.48 -29.72 56.23
CA GLU A 230 -3.14 -29.13 56.18
C GLU A 230 -2.48 -29.28 54.80
N GLU A 231 -2.66 -30.44 54.15
CA GLU A 231 -2.20 -30.67 52.78
C GLU A 231 -2.96 -29.81 51.76
N GLN A 232 -4.27 -29.69 51.90
CA GLN A 232 -5.07 -28.79 51.06
C GLN A 232 -4.66 -27.33 51.25
N GLN A 233 -4.43 -26.90 52.50
CA GLN A 233 -3.97 -25.56 52.81
C GLN A 233 -2.58 -25.31 52.22
N ARG A 234 -1.64 -26.26 52.35
CA ARG A 234 -0.31 -26.17 51.74
C ARG A 234 -0.39 -26.06 50.22
N ARG A 235 -1.24 -26.85 49.57
CA ARG A 235 -1.46 -26.78 48.11
C ARG A 235 -2.03 -25.43 47.68
N LEU A 236 -2.91 -24.82 48.48
CA LEU A 236 -3.43 -23.48 48.20
C LEU A 236 -2.35 -22.41 48.39
N GLU A 237 -1.54 -22.50 49.45
CA GLU A 237 -0.42 -21.60 49.69
C GLU A 237 0.62 -21.69 48.56
N GLU A 238 0.97 -22.90 48.12
CA GLU A 238 1.86 -23.13 46.97
C GLU A 238 1.31 -22.52 45.68
N LYS A 239 0.01 -22.68 45.40
CA LYS A 239 -0.65 -22.06 44.25
C LYS A 239 -0.62 -20.54 44.31
N VAL A 240 -0.86 -19.94 45.48
CA VAL A 240 -0.79 -18.49 45.68
C VAL A 240 0.64 -17.99 45.46
N VAL A 241 1.65 -18.71 45.94
CA VAL A 241 3.07 -18.37 45.72
C VAL A 241 3.43 -18.49 44.23
N ALA A 242 2.97 -19.54 43.56
CA ALA A 242 3.20 -19.75 42.12
C ALA A 242 2.56 -18.63 41.28
N MET A 243 1.28 -18.34 41.50
CA MET A 243 0.60 -17.21 40.85
C MET A 243 1.29 -15.88 41.15
N GLY A 244 1.79 -15.69 42.38
CA GLY A 244 2.55 -14.49 42.75
C GLY A 244 3.89 -14.37 42.01
N LYS A 245 4.57 -15.49 41.71
CA LYS A 245 5.78 -15.50 40.87
C LYS A 245 5.45 -15.17 39.42
N GLU A 246 4.45 -15.85 38.85
CA GLU A 246 3.99 -15.62 37.48
C GLU A 246 3.53 -14.17 37.28
N GLN A 247 2.82 -13.57 38.24
CA GLN A 247 2.42 -12.18 38.17
C GLN A 247 3.62 -11.21 38.17
N ARG A 248 4.68 -11.51 38.92
CA ARG A 248 5.91 -10.69 38.91
C ARG A 248 6.65 -10.82 37.58
N GLU A 249 6.74 -12.03 37.04
CA GLU A 249 7.35 -12.31 35.74
C GLU A 249 6.57 -11.65 34.59
N ASN A 250 5.25 -11.73 34.60
CA ASN A 250 4.39 -11.06 33.62
C ASN A 250 4.54 -9.53 33.71
N LYS A 251 4.58 -8.96 34.93
CA LYS A 251 4.88 -7.52 35.11
C LYS A 251 6.28 -7.15 34.58
N ALA A 252 7.28 -8.00 34.76
CA ALA A 252 8.62 -7.77 34.21
C ALA A 252 8.63 -7.86 32.68
N ALA A 253 7.93 -8.83 32.09
CA ALA A 253 7.77 -8.97 30.65
C ALA A 253 7.08 -7.73 30.03
N ILE A 254 6.00 -7.24 30.66
CA ILE A 254 5.31 -6.01 30.23
C ILE A 254 6.24 -4.80 30.27
N ARG A 255 7.06 -4.64 31.32
CA ARG A 255 8.05 -3.54 31.36
C ARG A 255 9.10 -3.67 30.26
N ASN A 256 9.53 -4.89 29.95
CA ASN A 256 10.49 -5.14 28.88
C ASN A 256 9.89 -4.86 27.50
N THR A 257 8.63 -5.22 27.25
CA THR A 257 7.96 -4.89 25.98
C THR A 257 7.71 -3.38 25.86
N GLN A 258 7.31 -2.71 26.94
CA GLN A 258 7.21 -1.25 26.97
C GLN A 258 8.55 -0.56 26.69
N LYS A 259 9.66 -1.05 27.26
CA LYS A 259 10.99 -0.53 26.97
C LYS A 259 11.36 -0.70 25.49
N LYS A 260 11.13 -1.88 24.91
CA LYS A 260 11.38 -2.12 23.48
C LYS A 260 10.52 -1.24 22.57
N LEU A 261 9.24 -1.04 22.92
CA LEU A 261 8.35 -0.13 22.19
C LEU A 261 8.82 1.33 22.29
N ALA A 262 9.31 1.76 23.45
CA ALA A 262 9.90 3.09 23.61
C ALA A 262 11.17 3.25 22.76
N GLU A 263 12.06 2.25 22.75
CA GLU A 263 13.25 2.23 21.89
C GLU A 263 12.89 2.30 20.40
N GLN A 264 11.91 1.51 19.95
CA GLN A 264 11.41 1.54 18.58
C GLN A 264 10.77 2.90 18.23
N SER A 265 9.99 3.49 19.14
CA SER A 265 9.39 4.81 18.97
C SER A 265 10.46 5.90 18.80
N VAL A 266 11.52 5.88 19.62
CA VAL A 266 12.65 6.82 19.48
C VAL A 266 13.32 6.65 18.12
N VAL A 267 13.59 5.42 17.67
CA VAL A 267 14.17 5.17 16.34
C VAL A 267 13.26 5.72 15.24
N SER A 268 11.97 5.40 15.26
CA SER A 268 10.99 5.91 14.29
C SER A 268 10.93 7.43 14.27
N VAL A 269 10.95 8.10 15.42
CA VAL A 269 10.98 9.56 15.51
C VAL A 269 12.29 10.13 14.97
N THR A 270 13.44 9.52 15.23
CA THR A 270 14.72 9.98 14.64
C THR A 270 14.77 9.79 13.13
N VAL A 271 14.21 8.70 12.61
CA VAL A 271 14.12 8.43 11.17
C VAL A 271 13.16 9.43 10.53
N PHE A 272 11.96 9.60 11.10
CA PHE A 272 10.99 10.59 10.63
C PHE A 272 11.55 12.02 10.67
N GLY A 273 12.29 12.38 11.72
CA GLY A 273 12.99 13.66 11.82
C GLY A 273 14.04 13.85 10.73
N LYS A 274 14.81 12.81 10.37
CA LYS A 274 15.75 12.85 9.23
C LYS A 274 15.03 13.02 7.89
N TYR A 275 13.94 12.30 7.66
CA TYR A 275 13.13 12.46 6.44
C TYR A 275 12.53 13.85 6.35
N SER A 276 11.99 14.37 7.46
CA SER A 276 11.44 15.73 7.52
C SER A 276 12.52 16.79 7.28
N PHE A 277 13.73 16.60 7.83
CA PHE A 277 14.87 17.49 7.58
C PHE A 277 15.30 17.48 6.11
N ILE A 278 15.40 16.30 5.48
CA ILE A 278 15.73 16.17 4.06
C ILE A 278 14.65 16.79 3.19
N LEU A 279 13.36 16.56 3.52
CA LEU A 279 12.24 17.14 2.80
C LEU A 279 12.21 18.67 2.95
N HIS A 280 12.47 19.19 4.15
CA HIS A 280 12.58 20.63 4.39
C HIS A 280 13.74 21.22 3.59
N MET A 281 14.92 20.60 3.63
CA MET A 281 16.09 21.04 2.86
C MET A 281 15.83 20.97 1.34
N TRP A 282 15.12 19.94 0.87
CA TRP A 282 14.77 19.79 -0.54
C TRP A 282 13.73 20.83 -0.96
N CYS A 283 12.69 21.06 -0.17
CA CYS A 283 11.71 22.13 -0.38
C CYS A 283 12.38 23.51 -0.38
N GLU A 284 13.27 23.77 0.57
CA GLU A 284 14.02 25.02 0.67
C GLU A 284 14.97 25.20 -0.53
N HIS A 285 15.69 24.16 -0.93
CA HIS A 285 16.53 24.17 -2.12
C HIS A 285 15.71 24.33 -3.41
N THR A 286 14.53 23.72 -3.51
CA THR A 286 13.64 23.85 -4.67
C THR A 286 12.99 25.23 -4.73
N LEU A 287 12.64 25.81 -3.57
CA LEU A 287 12.17 27.19 -3.46
C LEU A 287 13.29 28.18 -3.78
N GLN A 288 14.52 27.95 -3.32
CA GLN A 288 15.68 28.77 -3.67
C GLN A 288 16.04 28.65 -5.15
N PHE A 289 15.96 27.46 -5.73
CA PHE A 289 16.19 27.20 -7.15
C PHE A 289 15.11 27.81 -8.03
N ASN A 290 13.84 27.70 -7.64
CA ASN A 290 12.72 28.37 -8.32
C ASN A 290 12.80 29.89 -8.14
N SER A 291 13.23 30.39 -6.97
CA SER A 291 13.47 31.81 -6.74
C SER A 291 14.62 32.31 -7.60
N HIS A 292 15.75 31.60 -7.68
CA HIS A 292 16.87 31.91 -8.60
C HIS A 292 16.42 31.88 -10.07
N LYS A 293 15.67 30.86 -10.49
CA LYS A 293 15.08 30.77 -11.83
C LYS A 293 13.97 31.77 -12.12
N CYS A 294 13.36 32.39 -11.12
CA CYS A 294 12.42 33.50 -11.29
C CYS A 294 13.14 34.85 -11.25
N LEU A 295 14.23 34.95 -10.48
CA LEU A 295 15.14 36.07 -10.44
C LEU A 295 15.90 36.17 -11.78
N ASP A 296 16.34 35.07 -12.39
CA ASP A 296 17.08 35.08 -13.66
C ASP A 296 16.30 35.73 -14.84
N PRO A 297 15.03 35.37 -15.13
CA PRO A 297 14.20 36.04 -16.11
C PRO A 297 13.86 37.48 -15.72
N VAL A 298 13.70 37.79 -14.43
CA VAL A 298 13.42 39.17 -13.97
C VAL A 298 14.68 40.04 -14.05
N GLN A 299 15.86 39.50 -13.76
CA GLN A 299 17.18 40.11 -13.92
C GLN A 299 17.54 40.25 -15.40
N LEU A 300 17.22 39.25 -16.22
CA LEU A 300 17.30 39.34 -17.68
C LEU A 300 16.30 40.38 -18.19
N PHE A 301 15.05 40.40 -17.74
CA PHE A 301 14.05 41.38 -18.18
C PHE A 301 14.43 42.80 -17.76
N THR A 302 14.93 43.02 -16.54
CA THR A 302 15.44 44.33 -16.09
C THR A 302 16.75 44.72 -16.76
N SER A 303 17.66 43.78 -17.03
CA SER A 303 18.89 44.06 -17.80
C SER A 303 18.62 44.27 -19.29
N TYR A 304 17.61 43.62 -19.87
CA TYR A 304 17.07 43.91 -21.19
C TYR A 304 16.42 45.30 -21.17
N GLU A 305 15.53 45.64 -20.23
CA GLU A 305 14.95 46.98 -20.10
C GLU A 305 16.02 48.08 -19.96
N LEU A 306 17.05 47.86 -19.13
CA LEU A 306 18.19 48.77 -18.97
C LEU A 306 19.05 48.84 -20.24
N ARG A 307 19.26 47.71 -20.93
CA ARG A 307 19.99 47.61 -22.20
C ARG A 307 19.17 48.07 -23.41
N TRP A 308 17.84 48.19 -23.32
CA TRP A 308 16.97 48.74 -24.36
C TRP A 308 16.70 50.22 -24.15
N SER A 309 16.79 50.71 -22.92
CA SER A 309 16.70 52.15 -22.61
C SER A 309 18.02 52.90 -22.87
N PHE A 310 19.18 52.20 -22.85
CA PHE A 310 20.51 52.78 -23.12
C PHE A 310 20.76 53.16 -24.60
N PRO A 311 20.56 52.27 -25.60
CA PRO A 311 20.85 52.53 -27.02
C PRO A 311 20.05 53.70 -27.63
N PRO A 312 18.73 53.88 -27.40
CA PRO A 312 18.00 55.03 -27.93
C PRO A 312 18.40 56.33 -27.24
N ARG A 313 18.84 56.30 -25.97
CA ARG A 313 19.43 57.47 -25.29
C ARG A 313 20.78 57.85 -25.90
N LEU A 314 21.63 56.87 -26.17
CA LEU A 314 22.94 57.06 -26.80
C LEU A 314 22.82 57.56 -28.26
N LEU A 315 21.86 57.01 -29.01
CA LEU A 315 21.58 57.41 -30.39
C LEU A 315 21.00 58.83 -30.44
N ARG A 316 20.04 59.17 -29.54
CA ARG A 316 19.54 60.55 -29.39
C ARG A 316 20.64 61.53 -28.99
N PHE A 317 21.55 61.12 -28.11
CA PHE A 317 22.68 61.94 -27.68
C PHE A 317 23.64 62.21 -28.85
N ARG A 318 24.04 61.18 -29.61
CA ARG A 318 24.88 61.32 -30.83
C ARG A 318 24.25 62.14 -31.94
N ILE A 319 22.95 61.97 -32.20
CA ILE A 319 22.20 62.79 -33.17
C ILE A 319 22.15 64.25 -32.68
N SER A 320 22.12 64.47 -31.36
CA SER A 320 22.11 65.82 -30.79
C SER A 320 23.44 66.56 -30.95
N THR A 321 24.57 65.84 -30.95
CA THR A 321 25.92 66.42 -31.01
C THR A 321 26.48 66.56 -32.42
N LEU A 322 26.09 65.70 -33.38
CA LEU A 322 26.72 65.64 -34.71
C LEU A 322 25.99 66.40 -35.84
N LEU A 323 24.68 66.69 -35.70
CA LEU A 323 23.87 67.29 -36.77
C LEU A 323 23.35 68.68 -36.38
N LYS A 324 23.29 69.63 -37.33
CA LYS A 324 22.73 70.99 -37.12
C LYS A 324 21.51 71.24 -38.02
N GLY A 325 20.58 72.08 -37.54
CA GLY A 325 19.45 72.58 -38.34
C GLY A 325 18.33 71.58 -38.66
N THR A 326 17.82 71.64 -39.89
CA THR A 326 16.64 70.89 -40.39
C THR A 326 16.89 69.39 -40.52
N ALA A 327 18.08 68.97 -40.93
CA ALA A 327 18.47 67.55 -41.06
C ALA A 327 18.46 66.80 -39.70
N LYS A 328 18.88 67.47 -38.62
CA LYS A 328 18.77 66.93 -37.25
C LYS A 328 17.32 66.69 -36.84
N LYS A 329 16.42 67.62 -37.19
CA LYS A 329 14.98 67.46 -36.89
C LYS A 329 14.36 66.33 -37.70
N GLN A 330 14.71 66.18 -38.98
CA GLN A 330 14.21 65.09 -39.83
C GLN A 330 14.72 63.72 -39.36
N MET A 331 16.02 63.57 -39.10
CA MET A 331 16.59 62.30 -38.60
C MET A 331 16.03 61.93 -37.23
N LYS A 332 15.88 62.91 -36.32
CA LYS A 332 15.26 62.66 -35.02
C LYS A 332 13.80 62.21 -35.17
N LYS A 333 13.02 62.84 -36.04
CA LYS A 333 11.64 62.43 -36.34
C LYS A 333 11.58 61.01 -36.93
N PHE A 334 12.49 60.67 -37.83
CA PHE A 334 12.57 59.34 -38.42
C PHE A 334 12.91 58.25 -37.39
N VAL A 335 13.93 58.47 -36.57
CA VAL A 335 14.32 57.54 -35.49
C VAL A 335 13.22 57.44 -34.43
N ASP A 336 12.59 58.56 -34.07
CA ASP A 336 11.47 58.56 -33.12
C ASP A 336 10.26 57.81 -33.69
N SER A 337 9.96 57.96 -34.99
CA SER A 337 8.93 57.18 -35.70
C SER A 337 9.26 55.69 -35.67
N MET A 338 10.47 55.29 -36.09
CA MET A 338 10.90 53.90 -36.11
C MET A 338 10.84 53.26 -34.72
N LEU A 339 11.31 53.95 -33.67
CA LEU A 339 11.23 53.45 -32.30
C LEU A 339 9.78 53.34 -31.81
N GLN A 340 8.90 54.23 -32.26
CA GLN A 340 7.48 54.18 -31.95
C GLN A 340 6.79 53.01 -32.68
N ASP A 341 7.12 52.76 -33.93
CA ASP A 341 6.61 51.64 -34.73
C ASP A 341 7.06 50.29 -34.16
N ILE A 342 8.32 50.19 -33.73
CA ILE A 342 8.85 48.99 -33.05
C ILE A 342 8.10 48.76 -31.72
N ARG A 343 7.95 49.79 -30.88
CA ARG A 343 7.18 49.66 -29.62
C ARG A 343 5.72 49.28 -29.87
N ALA A 344 5.10 49.85 -30.91
CA ALA A 344 3.73 49.51 -31.27
C ALA A 344 3.61 48.06 -31.76
N SER A 345 4.59 47.58 -32.55
CA SER A 345 4.66 46.18 -33.00
C SER A 345 4.79 45.21 -31.83
N TYR A 346 5.69 45.48 -30.87
CA TYR A 346 5.84 44.64 -29.68
C TYR A 346 4.61 44.69 -28.78
N ARG A 347 4.02 45.87 -28.53
CA ARG A 347 2.75 45.96 -27.78
C ARG A 347 1.62 45.20 -28.46
N SER A 348 1.52 45.29 -29.78
CA SER A 348 0.54 44.51 -30.54
C SER A 348 0.77 43.01 -30.39
N ARG A 349 2.04 42.56 -30.44
CA ARG A 349 2.40 41.15 -30.23
C ARG A 349 2.10 40.68 -28.81
N GLU A 350 2.43 41.48 -27.81
CA GLU A 350 2.09 41.20 -26.41
C GLU A 350 0.59 41.13 -26.20
N GLU A 351 -0.18 42.04 -26.78
CA GLU A 351 -1.64 42.05 -26.72
C GLU A 351 -2.24 40.83 -27.43
N GLN A 352 -1.68 40.42 -28.57
CA GLN A 352 -2.04 39.17 -29.24
C GLN A 352 -1.80 37.96 -28.34
N LEU A 353 -0.62 37.84 -27.72
CA LEU A 353 -0.30 36.73 -26.83
C LEU A 353 -1.18 36.74 -25.56
N ALA A 354 -1.41 37.91 -24.98
CA ALA A 354 -2.29 38.06 -23.82
C ALA A 354 -3.74 37.74 -24.17
N SER A 355 -4.23 38.16 -25.34
CA SER A 355 -5.58 37.83 -25.81
C SER A 355 -5.73 36.35 -26.12
N ALA A 356 -4.73 35.70 -26.74
CA ALA A 356 -4.70 34.27 -26.99
C ALA A 356 -4.73 33.49 -25.68
N THR A 357 -3.91 33.88 -24.69
CA THR A 357 -3.90 33.26 -23.35
C THR A 357 -5.27 33.40 -22.66
N ARG A 358 -5.88 34.59 -22.71
CA ARG A 358 -7.24 34.81 -22.19
C ARG A 358 -8.28 33.98 -22.95
N ALA A 359 -8.14 33.82 -24.26
CA ALA A 359 -9.03 33.00 -25.07
C ALA A 359 -8.90 31.51 -24.73
N TYR A 360 -7.67 30.99 -24.55
CA TYR A 360 -7.44 29.62 -24.09
C TYR A 360 -8.01 29.40 -22.70
N LYS A 361 -7.79 30.34 -21.75
CA LYS A 361 -8.40 30.27 -20.42
C LYS A 361 -9.93 30.22 -20.49
N LYS A 362 -10.55 31.06 -21.33
CA LYS A 362 -12.01 31.03 -21.54
C LYS A 362 -12.50 29.72 -22.16
N ARG A 363 -11.76 29.17 -23.13
CA ARG A 363 -12.08 27.86 -23.74
C ARG A 363 -11.97 26.74 -22.71
N LEU A 364 -10.91 26.72 -21.91
CA LEU A 364 -10.73 25.75 -20.84
C LEU A 364 -11.85 25.84 -19.80
N GLN A 365 -12.21 27.05 -19.35
CA GLN A 365 -13.34 27.25 -18.45
C GLN A 365 -14.67 26.78 -19.06
N ARG A 366 -14.87 26.96 -20.37
CA ARG A 366 -16.05 26.44 -21.06
C ARG A 366 -16.07 24.90 -21.05
N VAL A 367 -14.95 24.27 -21.39
CA VAL A 367 -14.82 22.80 -21.37
C VAL A 367 -15.06 22.24 -19.97
N ILE A 368 -14.54 22.89 -18.93
CA ILE A 368 -14.78 22.49 -17.54
C ILE A 368 -16.27 22.58 -17.20
N ARG A 369 -16.95 23.68 -17.55
CA ARG A 369 -18.41 23.83 -17.30
C ARG A 369 -19.24 22.82 -18.09
N GLU A 370 -18.89 22.56 -19.35
CA GLU A 370 -19.55 21.55 -20.17
C GLU A 370 -19.34 20.15 -19.59
N HIS A 371 -18.13 19.85 -19.09
CA HIS A 371 -17.82 18.61 -18.41
C HIS A 371 -18.58 18.46 -17.08
N GLU A 372 -18.63 19.50 -16.25
CA GLU A 372 -19.43 19.51 -15.02
C GLU A 372 -20.93 19.28 -15.31
N ALA A 373 -21.47 19.96 -16.32
CA ALA A 373 -22.86 19.76 -16.74
C ALA A 373 -23.11 18.33 -17.24
N LEU A 374 -22.18 17.76 -17.99
CA LEU A 374 -22.24 16.36 -18.44
C LEU A 374 -22.16 15.38 -17.27
N LEU A 375 -21.30 15.63 -16.27
CA LEU A 375 -21.22 14.82 -15.06
C LEU A 375 -22.52 14.86 -14.26
N ILE A 376 -23.16 16.02 -14.16
CA ILE A 376 -24.46 16.15 -13.50
C ILE A 376 -25.53 15.34 -14.25
N ALA A 377 -25.59 15.50 -15.58
CA ALA A 377 -26.53 14.75 -16.41
C ALA A 377 -26.30 13.23 -16.30
N TYR A 378 -25.02 12.81 -16.29
CA TYR A 378 -24.63 11.41 -16.11
C TYR A 378 -25.03 10.89 -14.72
N ARG A 379 -24.80 11.65 -13.65
CA ARG A 379 -25.23 11.29 -12.28
C ARG A 379 -26.75 11.11 -12.21
N MET A 380 -27.51 12.04 -12.78
CA MET A 380 -28.97 11.97 -12.83
C MET A 380 -29.46 10.77 -13.63
N GLN A 381 -28.88 10.51 -14.80
CA GLN A 381 -29.23 9.35 -15.63
C GLN A 381 -28.91 8.03 -14.91
N ARG A 382 -27.76 7.97 -14.23
CA ARG A 382 -27.35 6.80 -13.45
C ARG A 382 -28.30 6.54 -12.28
N GLU A 383 -28.69 7.58 -11.54
CA GLU A 383 -29.69 7.48 -10.48
C GLU A 383 -31.05 7.03 -11.02
N GLN A 384 -31.47 7.50 -12.20
CA GLN A 384 -32.69 7.03 -12.86
C GLN A 384 -32.61 5.55 -13.26
N ILE A 385 -31.48 5.09 -13.81
CA ILE A 385 -31.28 3.67 -14.15
C ILE A 385 -31.30 2.79 -12.89
N LEU A 386 -30.65 3.25 -11.81
CA LEU A 386 -30.69 2.57 -10.51
C LEU A 386 -32.11 2.55 -9.91
N ALA A 387 -32.87 3.63 -10.06
CA ALA A 387 -34.24 3.73 -9.56
C ALA A 387 -35.26 2.92 -10.38
N LEU A 388 -35.04 2.74 -11.69
CA LEU A 388 -35.92 1.98 -12.57
C LEU A 388 -35.77 0.46 -12.39
N GLY A 389 -34.67 -0.01 -11.81
CA GLY A 389 -34.54 -1.40 -11.35
C GLY A 389 -34.76 -2.47 -12.43
N GLU A 390 -34.60 -2.12 -13.71
CA GLU A 390 -34.70 -3.10 -14.79
C GLU A 390 -33.50 -4.05 -14.72
N GLN A 391 -33.81 -5.34 -14.56
CA GLN A 391 -32.84 -6.43 -14.46
C GLN A 391 -32.04 -6.54 -15.78
N GLY A 392 -30.91 -5.84 -15.86
CA GLY A 392 -29.97 -5.95 -16.98
C GLY A 392 -29.24 -4.67 -17.39
N SER A 393 -29.62 -3.50 -16.89
CA SER A 393 -28.96 -2.23 -17.26
C SER A 393 -27.79 -1.93 -16.34
N ASP A 394 -26.55 -2.00 -16.86
CA ASP A 394 -25.34 -1.58 -16.14
C ASP A 394 -25.34 -0.05 -15.97
N PRO A 395 -25.38 0.49 -14.74
CA PRO A 395 -25.36 1.93 -14.48
C PRO A 395 -24.01 2.59 -14.79
N GLY A 396 -22.97 1.81 -15.12
CA GLY A 396 -21.64 2.31 -15.45
C GLY A 396 -20.85 2.86 -14.24
N PRO A 397 -19.57 3.23 -14.46
CA PRO A 397 -18.65 3.64 -13.41
C PRO A 397 -19.08 4.95 -12.71
N PRO A 398 -18.74 5.14 -11.41
CA PRO A 398 -19.07 6.36 -10.68
C PRO A 398 -18.46 7.62 -11.31
N ALA A 399 -19.16 8.76 -11.18
CA ALA A 399 -18.74 10.04 -11.77
C ALA A 399 -17.34 10.52 -11.35
N GLY A 400 -16.79 10.03 -10.22
CA GLY A 400 -15.43 10.31 -9.79
C GLY A 400 -14.33 9.75 -10.69
N HIS A 401 -14.65 8.79 -11.57
CA HIS A 401 -13.70 8.23 -12.55
C HIS A 401 -13.42 9.16 -13.74
N PHE A 402 -14.20 10.23 -13.91
CA PHE A 402 -14.12 11.10 -15.09
C PHE A 402 -13.49 12.47 -14.79
N SER A 403 -13.01 12.72 -13.57
CA SER A 403 -12.49 14.02 -13.15
C SER A 403 -11.25 14.43 -13.95
N LEU A 404 -11.36 15.52 -14.73
CA LEU A 404 -10.28 16.08 -15.56
C LEU A 404 -9.10 16.70 -14.77
N THR A 405 -9.14 16.70 -13.44
CA THR A 405 -8.13 17.32 -12.57
C THR A 405 -7.33 16.24 -11.82
N GLU A 406 -6.63 15.39 -12.56
CA GLU A 406 -5.53 14.57 -12.02
C GLU A 406 -4.41 15.51 -11.55
N GLY A 407 -4.41 15.83 -10.25
CA GLY A 407 -3.35 16.63 -9.62
C GLY A 407 -3.79 17.47 -8.43
N SER A 408 -5.09 17.55 -8.11
CA SER A 408 -5.55 18.24 -6.91
C SER A 408 -6.64 17.44 -6.22
N GLN A 409 -6.24 16.64 -5.24
CA GLN A 409 -7.12 16.15 -4.16
C GLN A 409 -7.51 17.27 -3.17
N GLN A 410 -7.17 18.53 -3.47
CA GLN A 410 -7.41 19.65 -2.59
C GLN A 410 -8.87 20.16 -2.55
N PRO A 411 -9.71 20.09 -3.60
CA PRO A 411 -11.10 20.54 -3.49
C PRO A 411 -11.98 19.57 -2.71
N ASP A 412 -11.74 18.25 -2.78
CA ASP A 412 -12.47 17.25 -1.99
C ASP A 412 -12.13 17.36 -0.50
N LEU A 413 -10.86 17.47 -0.12
CA LEU A 413 -10.49 17.66 1.28
C LEU A 413 -11.00 19.01 1.83
N SER A 414 -11.02 20.06 1.01
CA SER A 414 -11.52 21.39 1.44
C SER A 414 -13.04 21.41 1.57
N GLN A 415 -13.77 20.74 0.68
CA GLN A 415 -15.23 20.60 0.77
C GLN A 415 -15.63 19.65 1.89
N GLU A 416 -14.91 18.55 2.09
CA GLU A 416 -15.11 17.65 3.23
C GLU A 416 -14.81 18.36 4.54
N LEU A 417 -13.72 19.12 4.64
CA LEU A 417 -13.47 19.96 5.80
C LEU A 417 -14.61 20.95 6.01
N HIS A 418 -15.11 21.61 4.97
CA HIS A 418 -16.23 22.53 5.08
C HIS A 418 -17.50 21.82 5.58
N ARG A 419 -17.80 20.61 5.09
CA ARG A 419 -18.88 19.77 5.59
C ARG A 419 -18.67 19.35 7.04
N PHE A 420 -17.44 19.01 7.44
CA PHE A 420 -17.11 18.72 8.83
C PHE A 420 -17.25 19.94 9.74
N TRP A 421 -16.96 21.15 9.24
CA TRP A 421 -17.20 22.40 9.97
C TRP A 421 -18.70 22.69 10.12
N GLU A 422 -19.50 22.43 9.08
CA GLU A 422 -20.96 22.58 9.10
C GLU A 422 -21.63 21.54 10.01
N ASP A 423 -21.19 20.28 9.96
CA ASP A 423 -21.68 19.21 10.83
C ASP A 423 -21.32 19.46 12.29
N LYS A 424 -20.08 19.93 12.54
CA LYS A 424 -19.67 20.33 13.89
C LYS A 424 -20.49 21.51 14.41
N ALA A 425 -20.71 22.54 13.60
CA ALA A 425 -21.54 23.68 13.98
C ALA A 425 -23.00 23.26 14.22
N SER A 426 -23.53 22.33 13.43
CA SER A 426 -24.88 21.79 13.58
C SER A 426 -25.03 20.93 14.84
N LEU A 427 -24.01 20.15 15.18
CA LEU A 427 -23.94 19.37 16.42
C LEU A 427 -23.78 20.26 17.65
N ASP A 428 -22.98 21.34 17.55
CA ASP A 428 -22.84 22.33 18.61
C ASP A 428 -24.17 23.06 18.85
N ILE A 429 -24.91 23.41 17.78
CA ILE A 429 -26.26 23.98 17.88
C ILE A 429 -27.24 22.96 18.49
N GLN A 430 -27.19 21.69 18.10
CA GLN A 430 -28.02 20.63 18.72
C GLN A 430 -27.68 20.42 20.20
N GLN A 431 -26.41 20.43 20.58
CA GLN A 431 -25.99 20.37 21.98
C GLN A 431 -26.47 21.60 22.75
N HIS A 432 -26.38 22.78 22.16
CA HIS A 432 -26.85 24.01 22.78
C HIS A 432 -28.38 24.01 22.95
N VAL A 433 -29.13 23.49 21.98
CA VAL A 433 -30.59 23.31 22.04
C VAL A 433 -30.97 22.25 23.06
N LEU A 434 -30.26 21.12 23.13
CA LEU A 434 -30.47 20.07 24.14
C LEU A 434 -30.15 20.56 25.55
N LEU A 435 -29.09 21.36 25.72
CA LEU A 435 -28.75 22.01 26.99
C LEU A 435 -29.78 23.07 27.37
N PHE A 436 -30.32 23.82 26.40
CA PHE A 436 -31.37 24.81 26.64
C PHE A 436 -32.72 24.15 26.99
N SER A 437 -33.11 23.09 26.29
CA SER A 437 -34.28 22.26 26.65
C SER A 437 -34.11 21.55 28.00
N SER A 438 -32.88 21.17 28.37
CA SER A 438 -32.59 20.57 29.68
C SER A 438 -32.60 21.62 30.80
N ALA A 439 -32.34 22.90 30.50
CA ALA A 439 -32.45 24.01 31.44
C ALA A 439 -33.92 24.44 31.66
N GLU A 440 -34.78 24.35 30.65
CA GLU A 440 -36.23 24.62 30.78
C GLU A 440 -36.99 23.52 31.54
N LEU A 441 -36.44 22.29 31.63
CA LEU A 441 -36.99 21.19 32.44
C LEU A 441 -36.41 21.09 33.86
N GLY A 442 -35.69 22.11 34.34
CA GLY A 442 -35.05 22.11 35.66
C GLY A 442 -35.97 22.10 36.89
N ASN A 443 -37.30 22.04 36.72
CA ASN A 443 -38.27 22.12 37.82
C ASN A 443 -39.20 20.91 37.98
N THR A 444 -38.82 19.72 37.49
CA THR A 444 -39.49 18.48 37.92
C THR A 444 -38.50 17.41 38.39
N ARG A 445 -38.75 16.90 39.60
CA ARG A 445 -37.99 15.86 40.31
C ARG A 445 -37.59 14.66 39.44
N PRO A 446 -36.48 13.97 39.75
CA PRO A 446 -36.04 12.78 39.02
C PRO A 446 -36.96 11.61 39.35
N GLY A 447 -37.87 11.29 38.43
CA GLY A 447 -38.75 10.14 38.58
C GLY A 447 -39.61 9.94 37.36
N ASN A 448 -39.02 9.52 36.22
CA ASN A 448 -39.81 8.99 35.10
C ASN A 448 -38.99 8.18 34.06
N TRP A 449 -38.15 7.23 34.52
CA TRP A 449 -37.63 6.18 33.63
C TRP A 449 -38.56 4.95 33.57
N ALA A 450 -39.67 4.95 34.32
CA ALA A 450 -40.52 3.78 34.52
C ALA A 450 -41.75 3.69 33.58
N LYS A 451 -41.70 4.30 32.40
CA LYS A 451 -42.84 4.26 31.45
C LYS A 451 -42.47 3.94 30.00
N VAL A 452 -41.42 3.14 29.79
CA VAL A 452 -41.34 2.32 28.58
C VAL A 452 -42.18 1.07 28.86
N THR A 453 -43.36 1.01 28.27
CA THR A 453 -44.27 -0.15 28.41
C THR A 453 -43.58 -1.41 27.90
N GLU A 454 -43.92 -2.57 28.47
CA GLU A 454 -43.37 -3.87 28.08
C GLU A 454 -43.47 -4.14 26.57
N LYS A 455 -44.53 -3.60 25.93
CA LYS A 455 -44.69 -3.56 24.47
C LYS A 455 -43.57 -2.80 23.75
N GLY A 456 -43.18 -1.61 24.24
CA GLY A 456 -42.06 -0.85 23.66
C GLY A 456 -40.74 -1.61 23.71
N TRP A 457 -40.47 -2.35 24.80
CA TRP A 457 -39.30 -3.23 24.88
C TRP A 457 -39.39 -4.46 23.97
N THR A 458 -40.58 -4.99 23.70
CA THR A 458 -40.73 -6.05 22.70
C THR A 458 -40.55 -5.53 21.28
N ASP A 459 -40.97 -4.30 20.99
CA ASP A 459 -40.87 -3.71 19.66
C ASP A 459 -39.42 -3.34 19.34
N ILE A 460 -38.69 -2.73 20.28
CA ILE A 460 -37.24 -2.47 20.13
C ILE A 460 -36.46 -3.78 19.92
N ARG A 461 -36.78 -4.84 20.65
CA ARG A 461 -36.11 -6.15 20.46
C ARG A 461 -36.45 -6.79 19.13
N LYS A 462 -37.67 -6.60 18.61
CA LYS A 462 -38.05 -7.06 17.27
C LYS A 462 -37.32 -6.26 16.19
N GLU A 463 -37.21 -4.95 16.35
CA GLU A 463 -36.52 -4.07 15.42
C GLU A 463 -35.01 -4.35 15.37
N LEU A 464 -34.37 -4.55 16.53
CA LEU A 464 -32.98 -5.01 16.60
C LEU A 464 -32.78 -6.35 15.89
N ARG A 465 -33.69 -7.31 16.12
CA ARG A 465 -33.62 -8.61 15.43
C ARG A 465 -33.79 -8.45 13.93
N ALA A 466 -34.76 -7.66 13.49
CA ALA A 466 -35.00 -7.38 12.08
C ALA A 466 -33.77 -6.72 11.42
N PHE A 467 -33.14 -5.76 12.11
CA PHE A 467 -31.91 -5.14 11.65
C PHE A 467 -30.73 -6.11 11.59
N THR A 468 -30.56 -6.98 12.60
CA THR A 468 -29.49 -7.99 12.58
C THR A 468 -29.71 -9.02 11.48
N TYR A 469 -30.96 -9.43 11.21
CA TYR A 469 -31.24 -10.38 10.14
C TYR A 469 -31.10 -9.74 8.76
N SER A 470 -31.55 -8.49 8.57
CA SER A 470 -31.39 -7.80 7.28
C SER A 470 -29.94 -7.51 6.95
N THR A 471 -29.14 -7.11 7.94
CA THR A 471 -27.69 -6.88 7.76
C THR A 471 -26.96 -8.18 7.48
N LEU A 472 -27.28 -9.26 8.20
CA LEU A 472 -26.68 -10.58 7.96
C LEU A 472 -27.02 -11.13 6.57
N GLU A 473 -28.28 -10.98 6.13
CA GLU A 473 -28.71 -11.42 4.80
C GLU A 473 -28.06 -10.59 3.68
N ALA A 474 -27.84 -9.29 3.89
CA ALA A 474 -27.08 -8.45 2.95
C ALA A 474 -25.62 -8.91 2.84
N LEU A 475 -24.96 -9.16 3.97
CA LEU A 475 -23.58 -9.64 4.01
C LEU A 475 -23.42 -11.05 3.41
N GLU A 476 -24.40 -11.93 3.61
CA GLU A 476 -24.40 -13.26 2.99
C GLU A 476 -24.57 -13.18 1.46
N ARG A 477 -25.42 -12.27 0.97
CA ARG A 477 -25.54 -12.01 -0.47
C ARG A 477 -24.24 -11.49 -1.05
N GLU A 478 -23.61 -10.52 -0.40
CA GLU A 478 -22.30 -9.99 -0.82
C GLU A 478 -21.24 -11.08 -0.81
N ARG A 479 -21.19 -11.93 0.23
CA ARG A 479 -20.27 -13.07 0.29
C ARG A 479 -20.47 -14.02 -0.88
N VAL A 480 -21.72 -14.38 -1.21
CA VAL A 480 -22.01 -15.28 -2.33
C VAL A 480 -21.62 -14.65 -3.68
N GLN A 481 -21.88 -13.35 -3.86
CA GLN A 481 -21.47 -12.62 -5.07
C GLN A 481 -19.95 -12.54 -5.21
N LEU A 482 -19.24 -12.28 -4.12
CA LEU A 482 -17.77 -12.26 -4.12
C LEU A 482 -17.19 -13.63 -4.45
N ILE A 483 -17.75 -14.71 -3.89
CA ILE A 483 -17.34 -16.08 -4.23
C ILE A 483 -17.58 -16.38 -5.72
N ALA A 484 -18.73 -15.99 -6.27
CA ALA A 484 -19.03 -16.19 -7.69
C ALA A 484 -18.10 -15.39 -8.62
N ARG A 485 -17.74 -14.16 -8.22
CA ARG A 485 -16.78 -13.35 -8.97
C ARG A 485 -15.36 -13.92 -8.87
N ALA A 486 -14.97 -14.42 -7.69
CA ALA A 486 -13.68 -15.05 -7.49
C ALA A 486 -13.54 -16.32 -8.32
N SER A 487 -14.55 -17.21 -8.32
CA SER A 487 -14.52 -18.43 -9.14
C SER A 487 -14.50 -18.14 -10.64
N ALA A 488 -15.22 -17.10 -11.08
CA ALA A 488 -15.12 -16.65 -12.48
C ALA A 488 -13.71 -16.16 -12.80
N ALA A 489 -13.09 -15.34 -11.94
CA ALA A 489 -11.72 -14.87 -12.10
C ALA A 489 -10.70 -16.02 -12.15
N GLU A 490 -10.84 -17.02 -11.27
CA GLU A 490 -10.04 -18.25 -11.31
C GLU A 490 -10.19 -18.99 -12.64
N GLY A 491 -11.42 -19.05 -13.18
CA GLY A 491 -11.68 -19.58 -14.53
C GLY A 491 -10.94 -18.84 -15.64
N TRP A 492 -11.02 -17.50 -15.67
CA TRP A 492 -10.29 -16.68 -16.65
C TRP A 492 -8.77 -16.88 -16.57
N VAL A 493 -8.23 -17.00 -15.36
CA VAL A 493 -6.79 -17.28 -15.15
C VAL A 493 -6.42 -18.66 -15.67
N ALA A 494 -7.25 -19.68 -15.43
CA ALA A 494 -7.03 -21.02 -15.96
C ALA A 494 -7.06 -21.06 -17.49
N GLU A 495 -8.00 -20.34 -18.12
CA GLU A 495 -8.07 -20.20 -19.59
C GLU A 495 -6.83 -19.50 -20.16
N LEU A 496 -6.37 -18.41 -19.53
CA LEU A 496 -5.16 -17.71 -19.92
C LEU A 496 -3.91 -18.59 -19.75
N GLN A 497 -3.84 -19.36 -18.67
CA GLN A 497 -2.75 -20.30 -18.44
C GLN A 497 -2.73 -21.38 -19.53
N GLU A 498 -3.89 -21.96 -19.86
CA GLU A 498 -4.01 -22.94 -20.94
C GLU A 498 -3.62 -22.35 -22.30
N TYR A 499 -4.00 -21.10 -22.58
CA TYR A 499 -3.57 -20.38 -23.77
C TYR A 499 -2.05 -20.23 -23.82
N VAL A 500 -1.43 -19.77 -22.74
CA VAL A 500 0.02 -19.63 -22.64
C VAL A 500 0.71 -20.98 -22.85
N ASP A 501 0.24 -22.05 -22.22
CA ASP A 501 0.86 -23.39 -22.34
C ASP A 501 0.75 -23.95 -23.77
N LYS A 502 -0.40 -23.76 -24.44
CA LYS A 502 -0.59 -24.12 -25.85
C LYS A 502 0.34 -23.33 -26.77
N HIS A 503 0.43 -22.02 -26.58
CA HIS A 503 1.22 -21.15 -27.43
C HIS A 503 2.74 -21.29 -27.18
N LEU A 504 3.17 -21.45 -25.93
CA LEU A 504 4.57 -21.73 -25.58
C LEU A 504 5.07 -23.01 -26.24
N SER A 505 4.26 -24.06 -26.24
CA SER A 505 4.62 -25.33 -26.89
C SER A 505 4.78 -25.15 -28.41
N ARG A 506 3.85 -24.44 -29.06
CA ARG A 506 3.95 -24.08 -30.49
C ARG A 506 5.18 -23.23 -30.80
N TYR A 507 5.46 -22.21 -30.00
CA TYR A 507 6.63 -21.35 -30.19
C TYR A 507 7.93 -22.13 -30.00
N LYS A 508 8.00 -23.05 -29.03
CA LYS A 508 9.16 -23.94 -28.85
C LYS A 508 9.37 -24.83 -30.08
N GLU A 509 8.31 -25.43 -30.61
CA GLU A 509 8.38 -26.25 -31.84
C GLU A 509 8.82 -25.43 -33.05
N GLU A 510 8.30 -24.21 -33.22
CA GLU A 510 8.67 -23.33 -34.33
C GLU A 510 10.11 -22.82 -34.19
N ILE A 511 10.57 -22.48 -32.99
CA ILE A 511 11.98 -22.16 -32.73
C ILE A 511 12.87 -23.35 -33.10
N LEU A 512 12.48 -24.57 -32.73
CA LEU A 512 13.22 -25.78 -33.10
C LEU A 512 13.20 -26.06 -34.62
N ARG A 513 12.09 -25.74 -35.29
CA ARG A 513 11.98 -25.83 -36.76
C ARG A 513 12.87 -24.80 -37.44
N LEU A 514 12.82 -23.54 -37.02
CA LEU A 514 13.64 -22.45 -37.54
C LEU A 514 15.14 -22.70 -37.31
N ARG A 515 15.52 -23.21 -36.13
CA ARG A 515 16.90 -23.65 -35.86
C ARG A 515 17.35 -24.79 -36.77
N ARG A 516 16.46 -25.76 -37.09
CA ARG A 516 16.76 -26.83 -38.04
C ARG A 516 16.92 -26.32 -39.47
N LEU A 517 16.11 -25.35 -39.89
CA LEU A 517 16.24 -24.70 -41.20
C LEU A 517 17.54 -23.90 -41.31
N LEU A 518 17.90 -23.13 -40.27
CA LEU A 518 19.18 -22.42 -40.21
C LEU A 518 20.38 -23.38 -40.18
N ALA A 519 20.24 -24.54 -39.54
CA ALA A 519 21.27 -25.59 -39.57
C ALA A 519 21.37 -26.31 -40.93
N LEU A 520 20.31 -26.30 -41.74
CA LEU A 520 20.31 -26.83 -43.11
C LEU A 520 20.83 -25.80 -44.14
N GLU A 521 20.55 -24.51 -43.96
CA GLU A 521 21.06 -23.43 -44.81
C GLU A 521 22.50 -23.01 -44.46
N GLY A 522 22.97 -23.35 -43.26
CA GLY A 522 24.31 -23.02 -42.75
C GLY A 522 25.22 -24.23 -42.54
N GLY A 523 25.72 -24.85 -43.61
CA GLY A 523 26.91 -25.70 -43.53
C GLY A 523 27.93 -25.27 -44.58
N ARG A 524 29.15 -24.79 -44.29
CA ARG A 524 30.04 -24.67 -43.09
C ARG A 524 31.19 -23.68 -43.49
N PRO A 525 32.24 -23.35 -42.67
CA PRO A 525 32.54 -23.65 -41.26
C PRO A 525 33.13 -22.47 -40.42
N HIS A 526 33.49 -22.79 -39.16
CA HIS A 526 34.26 -22.07 -38.12
C HIS A 526 33.36 -21.36 -37.10
N GLY A 527 33.39 -21.66 -35.80
CA GLY A 527 34.46 -22.22 -34.98
C GLY A 527 34.78 -21.23 -33.87
N ALA A 528 33.94 -21.16 -32.84
CA ALA A 528 34.28 -20.53 -31.57
C ALA A 528 33.57 -21.33 -30.47
N ALA A 529 34.38 -21.87 -29.59
CA ALA A 529 34.00 -22.72 -28.47
C ALA A 529 33.22 -21.92 -27.42
N ASP A 530 32.13 -22.52 -26.93
CA ASP A 530 31.56 -22.17 -25.62
C ASP A 530 31.95 -23.27 -24.60
N PRO A 531 32.14 -22.92 -23.31
CA PRO A 531 32.77 -23.76 -22.32
C PRO A 531 31.82 -24.82 -21.75
N GLU A 532 32.39 -25.97 -21.38
CA GLU A 532 31.70 -27.09 -20.75
C GLU A 532 30.95 -26.72 -19.46
N PRO A 533 29.78 -27.30 -19.18
CA PRO A 533 29.14 -27.25 -17.88
C PRO A 533 29.81 -28.27 -16.93
N ALA A 534 30.37 -27.77 -15.84
CA ALA A 534 30.91 -28.59 -14.77
C ALA A 534 29.86 -29.55 -14.19
N ALA A 535 30.17 -30.84 -14.22
CA ALA A 535 29.40 -31.90 -13.60
C ALA A 535 29.35 -31.70 -12.07
N LEU A 536 28.13 -31.63 -11.53
CA LEU A 536 27.85 -31.73 -10.10
C LEU A 536 28.27 -33.14 -9.62
N GLN A 537 29.30 -33.20 -8.79
CA GLN A 537 29.61 -34.40 -8.02
C GLN A 537 28.56 -34.61 -6.91
N PRO A 538 28.19 -35.86 -6.58
CA PRO A 538 27.36 -36.15 -5.42
C PRO A 538 28.20 -36.00 -4.16
N SER A 539 27.85 -35.05 -3.29
CA SER A 539 28.44 -34.95 -1.96
C SER A 539 27.89 -36.07 -1.07
N GLU A 540 28.80 -36.91 -0.63
CA GLU A 540 28.61 -37.96 0.37
C GLU A 540 27.96 -37.41 1.65
N GLY A 541 27.00 -38.18 2.17
CA GLY A 541 26.47 -37.96 3.51
C GLY A 541 27.53 -38.24 4.55
N VAL A 542 27.75 -37.30 5.45
CA VAL A 542 28.44 -37.54 6.72
C VAL A 542 27.42 -37.39 7.83
N THR A 543 27.22 -38.52 8.50
CA THR A 543 26.54 -38.77 9.75
C THR A 543 26.95 -37.80 10.87
N GLY A 544 26.00 -37.54 11.78
CA GLY A 544 26.21 -36.67 12.93
C GLY A 544 27.16 -37.21 14.00
N GLN A 545 27.53 -36.32 14.91
CA GLN A 545 27.82 -36.53 16.33
C GLN A 545 27.90 -35.13 16.97
N GLU A 546 27.01 -34.84 17.92
CA GLU A 546 27.34 -34.69 19.35
C GLU A 546 28.29 -33.51 19.65
N LEU A 547 27.69 -32.36 20.02
CA LEU A 547 27.74 -31.76 21.37
C LEU A 547 26.92 -30.46 21.42
#